data_AF-A0A0R3CIN4-F1
#
_entry.id   AF-A0A0R3CIN4-F1
#
_cell.length_a   1.000
_cell.length_b   1.000
_cell.length_c   1.000
_cell.angle_alpha   90.00
_cell.angle_beta   90.00
_cell.angle_gamma   90.00
#
_symmetry.space_group_name_H-M   'P 1'
#
loop_
_entity.id
_entity.type
_entity.pdbx_description
1 polymer ?
#
loop_
_entity_poly.entity_id
_entity_poly.type
_entity_poly.pdbx_seq_one_letter_code
_entity_poly.pdbx_strand_id
1 'polypeptide(L)'
;MPFMIATRNLRTSPDGDETALRLIRGFAVDILQESEGWTQVERGAVSGWVEKGTVGDVSPLEFDTSIDSAAFFRQCWLEGQAYAWLPHYLAGVAKLRSDIKNDATVDGQIGLFRLTLGEWNAARTNPALGLTNFAQNDNTNWGFETAAFAAITARDFDAARSAIQRGPTAAEFYLSQLIGAQAMAATVANPRATIATNLAGVQPNQLPPGGGTPTSIVARYPKYLVNAGPPPTSAAGSAALAAIAADLQVALDAVKEDIIAAGKDVLGTLPAGAQLITNVQQRTTTPAAPGRLPSAPHGPVAGGKPGAGGALGNLIARGEGDYGTFNRGHAGDSARKKINFAAMTIADIMILQALPLGHPERLFAVGKYQVIPDTMRGAVAALGIPTTQNFDPSTQEHVFRNYLIATKRPNVKKFITGQSNNLLGAQFALALEFASVADPNTGRSHYGGMGGNRASITSAEAAMALRDEQLHYKESIENGMTPAAAWNALSG
;
A
#
# COMPACT_ATOMS: atom_id res chain seq x y z
N MET A 1 -2.26 16.80 14.17
CA MET A 1 -2.87 15.59 14.74
C MET A 1 -1.90 15.10 15.81
N PRO A 2 -2.33 15.04 17.07
CA PRO A 2 -1.47 14.59 18.18
C PRO A 2 -1.07 13.12 18.03
N PHE A 3 0.08 12.77 18.58
CA PHE A 3 0.62 11.42 18.61
C PHE A 3 1.01 11.05 20.03
N MET A 4 0.81 9.78 20.38
CA MET A 4 1.44 9.22 21.56
C MET A 4 2.96 9.27 21.40
N ILE A 5 3.68 10.02 22.23
CA ILE A 5 5.15 10.08 22.25
C ILE A 5 5.78 9.00 23.14
N ALA A 6 4.98 8.38 24.00
CA ALA A 6 5.32 7.22 24.79
C ALA A 6 4.14 6.24 24.82
N THR A 7 4.43 4.94 24.97
CA THR A 7 3.36 3.94 25.15
C THR A 7 2.83 4.04 26.58
N ARG A 8 1.51 4.16 26.76
CA ARG A 8 0.85 4.27 28.07
C ARG A 8 -0.45 3.47 28.14
N ASN A 9 -0.69 2.87 29.30
CA ASN A 9 -2.01 2.39 29.66
C ASN A 9 -2.92 3.61 29.84
N LEU A 10 -4.16 3.49 29.39
CA LEU A 10 -5.18 4.50 29.55
C LEU A 10 -5.76 4.42 30.94
N ARG A 11 -6.12 5.55 31.53
CA ARG A 11 -6.78 5.65 32.83
C ARG A 11 -8.25 6.00 32.68
N THR A 12 -9.06 5.57 33.64
CA THR A 12 -10.51 5.84 33.68
C THR A 12 -10.83 7.31 33.96
N SER A 13 -9.96 8.02 34.68
CA SER A 13 -10.02 9.46 34.97
C SER A 13 -8.60 10.02 35.12
N PRO A 14 -8.40 11.35 35.21
CA PRO A 14 -7.18 11.92 35.76
C PRO A 14 -6.88 11.27 37.12
N ASP A 15 -5.65 10.79 37.31
CA ASP A 15 -5.18 10.05 38.49
C ASP A 15 -5.96 8.76 38.85
N GLY A 16 -6.89 8.33 38.01
CA GLY A 16 -7.69 7.12 38.20
C GLY A 16 -6.94 5.84 37.89
N ASP A 17 -7.60 4.70 38.10
CA ASP A 17 -7.01 3.38 37.85
C ASP A 17 -6.59 3.20 36.39
N GLU A 18 -5.45 2.54 36.18
CA GLU A 18 -5.04 2.10 34.86
C GLU A 18 -5.97 1.00 34.35
N THR A 19 -6.42 1.17 33.12
CA THR A 19 -7.18 0.17 32.39
C THR A 19 -6.22 -0.80 31.69
N ALA A 20 -6.76 -1.93 31.24
CA ALA A 20 -6.04 -2.84 30.35
C ALA A 20 -5.89 -2.29 28.92
N LEU A 21 -6.50 -1.15 28.59
CA LEU A 21 -6.42 -0.52 27.28
C LEU A 21 -5.15 0.33 27.19
N ARG A 22 -4.40 0.19 26.11
CA ARG A 22 -3.08 0.83 25.93
C ARG A 22 -3.01 1.54 24.59
N LEU A 23 -2.46 2.75 24.56
CA LEU A 23 -2.10 3.44 23.31
C LEU A 23 -0.58 3.47 23.16
N ILE A 24 -0.13 3.11 21.95
CA ILE A 24 1.28 2.85 21.65
C ILE A 24 1.96 4.10 21.13
N ARG A 25 3.22 4.34 21.54
CA ARG A 25 4.10 5.37 20.95
C ARG A 25 4.03 5.33 19.42
N GLY A 26 3.74 6.46 18.79
CA GLY A 26 3.54 6.58 17.34
C GLY A 26 2.09 6.53 16.90
N PHE A 27 1.15 6.13 17.77
CA PHE A 27 -0.27 6.19 17.45
C PHE A 27 -0.72 7.64 17.39
N ALA A 28 -1.30 8.02 16.26
CA ALA A 28 -2.06 9.26 16.17
C ALA A 28 -3.32 9.17 17.06
N VAL A 29 -3.68 10.24 17.74
CA VAL A 29 -4.81 10.27 18.66
C VAL A 29 -5.55 11.58 18.50
N ASP A 30 -6.85 11.55 18.73
CA ASP A 30 -7.65 12.75 18.91
C ASP A 30 -7.59 13.14 20.39
N ILE A 31 -7.37 14.43 20.66
CA ILE A 31 -7.49 14.96 22.01
C ILE A 31 -8.94 15.35 22.21
N LEU A 32 -9.62 14.68 23.14
CA LEU A 32 -11.01 14.98 23.47
C LEU A 32 -11.09 16.15 24.44
N GLN A 33 -10.28 16.12 25.50
CA GLN A 33 -10.21 17.16 26.52
C GLN A 33 -8.91 17.06 27.32
N GLU A 34 -8.60 18.11 28.07
CA GLU A 34 -7.44 18.18 28.95
C GLU A 34 -7.86 18.56 30.37
N SER A 35 -7.13 18.07 31.36
CA SER A 35 -7.24 18.40 32.78
C SER A 35 -5.83 18.48 33.37
N GLU A 36 -5.60 19.14 34.50
CA GLU A 36 -4.26 19.45 35.03
C GLU A 36 -3.26 18.28 34.94
N GLY A 37 -2.30 18.35 34.01
CA GLY A 37 -1.28 17.31 33.79
C GLY A 37 -1.74 16.08 32.98
N TRP A 38 -3.00 16.01 32.56
CA TRP A 38 -3.63 14.87 31.89
C TRP A 38 -4.32 15.28 30.58
N THR A 39 -4.30 14.37 29.61
CA THR A 39 -4.97 14.50 28.31
C THR A 39 -5.84 13.29 28.09
N GLN A 40 -7.13 13.50 27.83
CA GLN A 40 -8.01 12.43 27.39
C GLN A 40 -7.85 12.26 25.88
N VAL A 41 -7.44 11.07 25.49
CA VAL A 41 -7.13 10.72 24.11
C VAL A 41 -8.11 9.68 23.60
N GLU A 42 -8.42 9.76 22.32
CA GLU A 42 -9.23 8.80 21.60
C GLU A 42 -8.49 8.30 20.35
N ARG A 43 -8.62 7.00 20.09
CA ARG A 43 -8.22 6.40 18.83
C ARG A 43 -9.17 5.26 18.49
N GLY A 44 -10.02 5.47 17.50
CA GLY A 44 -11.07 4.50 17.17
C GLY A 44 -12.06 4.39 18.34
N ALA A 45 -12.34 3.16 18.80
CA ALA A 45 -13.26 2.92 19.91
C ALA A 45 -12.58 2.93 21.30
N VAL A 46 -11.28 3.24 21.35
CA VAL A 46 -10.48 3.22 22.58
C VAL A 46 -10.27 4.67 23.03
N SER A 47 -10.74 4.99 24.24
CA SER A 47 -10.54 6.31 24.85
C SER A 47 -10.17 6.19 26.33
N GLY A 48 -9.48 7.21 26.83
CA GLY A 48 -9.08 7.28 28.23
C GLY A 48 -7.98 8.31 28.46
N TRP A 49 -7.53 8.41 29.71
CA TRP A 49 -6.62 9.46 30.15
C TRP A 49 -5.16 8.99 30.11
N VAL A 50 -4.28 9.87 29.65
CA VAL A 50 -2.83 9.72 29.69
C VAL A 50 -2.18 11.00 30.20
N GLU A 51 -0.98 10.92 30.75
CA GLU A 51 -0.22 12.10 31.17
C GLU A 51 -0.01 13.01 29.95
N LYS A 52 -0.18 14.32 30.13
CA LYS A 52 -0.09 15.30 29.04
C LYS A 52 1.24 15.25 28.29
N GLY A 53 2.34 14.98 29.01
CA GLY A 53 3.67 14.80 28.42
C GLY A 53 3.86 13.52 27.60
N THR A 54 2.84 12.68 27.46
CA THR A 54 2.88 11.44 26.67
C THR A 54 2.19 11.59 25.31
N VAL A 55 1.67 12.78 25.02
CA VAL A 55 1.10 13.17 23.74
C VAL A 55 1.91 14.35 23.19
N GLY A 56 2.20 14.35 21.89
CA GLY A 56 2.93 15.42 21.23
C GLY A 56 2.49 15.61 19.78
N ASP A 57 2.78 16.77 19.22
CA ASP A 57 2.28 17.14 17.88
C ASP A 57 3.05 16.51 16.73
N VAL A 58 4.16 15.81 17.03
CA VAL A 58 5.05 15.18 16.06
C VAL A 58 5.09 13.69 16.30
N SER A 59 4.97 12.89 15.23
CA SER A 59 5.17 11.45 15.31
C SER A 59 6.56 11.16 15.87
N PRO A 60 6.67 10.38 16.94
CA PRO A 60 7.96 10.00 17.51
C PRO A 60 8.62 8.84 16.75
N LEU A 61 7.91 8.26 15.76
CA LEU A 61 8.45 7.29 14.81
C LEU A 61 8.97 8.02 13.58
N GLU A 62 10.13 7.59 13.09
CA GLU A 62 10.69 8.08 11.83
C GLU A 62 9.73 7.80 10.68
N PHE A 63 9.73 8.71 9.71
CA PHE A 63 8.94 8.57 8.51
C PHE A 63 9.53 7.47 7.60
N ASP A 64 8.75 6.43 7.32
CA ASP A 64 9.17 5.31 6.48
C ASP A 64 9.16 5.69 5.00
N THR A 65 10.35 5.91 4.46
CA THR A 65 10.55 6.20 3.03
C THR A 65 10.56 4.94 2.16
N SER A 66 10.48 3.75 2.76
CA SER A 66 10.61 2.50 2.02
C SER A 66 9.37 2.17 1.20
N ILE A 67 9.62 1.78 -0.06
CA ILE A 67 8.61 1.31 -0.98
C ILE A 67 8.93 -0.14 -1.33
N ASP A 68 7.96 -1.03 -1.11
CA ASP A 68 7.99 -2.34 -1.74
C ASP A 68 7.63 -2.15 -3.21
N SER A 69 8.63 -2.27 -4.07
CA SER A 69 8.51 -1.99 -5.50
C SER A 69 7.41 -2.85 -6.15
N ALA A 70 7.32 -4.14 -5.81
CA ALA A 70 6.28 -5.00 -6.35
C ALA A 70 4.88 -4.62 -5.84
N ALA A 71 4.77 -4.21 -4.57
CA ALA A 71 3.52 -3.68 -4.02
C ALA A 71 3.11 -2.37 -4.69
N PHE A 72 4.06 -1.48 -4.98
CA PHE A 72 3.80 -0.22 -5.67
C PHE A 72 3.23 -0.44 -7.08
N PHE A 73 3.86 -1.28 -7.89
CA PHE A 73 3.36 -1.55 -9.24
C PHE A 73 1.99 -2.24 -9.23
N ARG A 74 1.72 -3.11 -8.25
CA ARG A 74 0.38 -3.66 -8.02
C ARG A 74 -0.64 -2.59 -7.64
N GLN A 75 -0.27 -1.66 -6.76
CA GLN A 75 -1.13 -0.55 -6.38
C GLN A 75 -1.48 0.30 -7.61
N CYS A 76 -0.53 0.56 -8.52
CA CYS A 76 -0.83 1.24 -9.78
C CYS A 76 -1.90 0.49 -10.61
N TRP A 77 -1.89 -0.84 -10.61
CA TRP A 77 -2.95 -1.64 -11.23
C TRP A 77 -4.28 -1.52 -10.52
N LEU A 78 -4.30 -1.65 -9.18
CA LEU A 78 -5.52 -1.60 -8.38
C LEU A 78 -6.25 -0.25 -8.50
N GLU A 79 -5.50 0.85 -8.44
CA GLU A 79 -6.02 2.22 -8.55
C GLU A 79 -6.27 2.63 -10.02
N GLY A 80 -5.50 2.06 -10.94
CA GLY A 80 -5.56 2.37 -12.36
C GLY A 80 -6.69 1.69 -13.13
N GLN A 81 -7.51 0.83 -12.50
CA GLN A 81 -8.49 -0.01 -13.23
C GLN A 81 -9.55 0.77 -14.00
N ALA A 82 -9.78 2.05 -13.67
CA ALA A 82 -10.67 2.91 -14.43
C ALA A 82 -10.26 3.02 -15.91
N TYR A 83 -8.96 2.92 -16.21
CA TYR A 83 -8.44 2.99 -17.57
C TYR A 83 -7.25 2.06 -17.77
N ALA A 84 -7.28 1.19 -18.78
CA ALA A 84 -6.22 0.19 -19.02
C ALA A 84 -4.80 0.78 -19.21
N TRP A 85 -4.66 2.04 -19.60
CA TRP A 85 -3.36 2.72 -19.74
C TRP A 85 -2.84 3.33 -18.44
N LEU A 86 -3.71 3.55 -17.45
CA LEU A 86 -3.44 4.30 -16.24
C LEU A 86 -2.39 3.64 -15.33
N PRO A 87 -2.35 2.31 -15.13
CA PRO A 87 -1.32 1.68 -14.29
C PRO A 87 0.12 2.01 -14.74
N HIS A 88 0.39 1.92 -16.05
CA HIS A 88 1.71 2.22 -16.59
C HIS A 88 2.04 3.71 -16.48
N TYR A 89 1.05 4.57 -16.70
CA TYR A 89 1.22 6.01 -16.55
C TYR A 89 1.52 6.42 -15.10
N LEU A 90 0.79 5.87 -14.11
CA LEU A 90 1.05 6.14 -12.69
C LEU A 90 2.48 5.76 -12.30
N ALA A 91 2.91 4.56 -12.70
CA ALA A 91 4.26 4.08 -12.46
C ALA A 91 5.31 4.98 -13.15
N GLY A 92 5.09 5.35 -14.42
CA GLY A 92 5.99 6.22 -15.18
C GLY A 92 6.09 7.62 -14.60
N VAL A 93 4.99 8.20 -14.12
CA VAL A 93 5.01 9.52 -13.49
C VAL A 93 5.69 9.48 -12.11
N ALA A 94 5.47 8.45 -11.30
CA ALA A 94 6.21 8.28 -10.04
C ALA A 94 7.72 8.16 -10.30
N LYS A 95 8.11 7.36 -11.31
CA LYS A 95 9.50 7.24 -11.75
C LYS A 95 10.07 8.58 -12.21
N LEU A 96 9.33 9.33 -13.02
CA LEU A 96 9.76 10.62 -13.56
C LEU A 96 9.92 11.69 -12.48
N ARG A 97 9.02 11.74 -11.50
CA ARG A 97 8.95 12.83 -10.51
C ARG A 97 9.79 12.59 -9.27
N SER A 98 9.87 11.35 -8.80
CA SER A 98 10.56 11.02 -7.54
C SER A 98 11.60 9.92 -7.68
N ASP A 99 11.69 9.25 -8.83
CA ASP A 99 12.40 7.98 -8.95
C ASP A 99 11.78 6.87 -8.07
N ILE A 100 10.44 6.89 -7.93
CA ILE A 100 9.67 5.99 -7.05
C ILE A 100 10.17 6.10 -5.60
N LYS A 101 10.21 7.32 -5.07
CA LYS A 101 10.63 7.60 -3.68
C LYS A 101 9.50 8.19 -2.86
N ASN A 102 9.31 7.65 -1.66
CA ASN A 102 8.38 8.17 -0.67
C ASN A 102 9.12 9.15 0.26
N ASP A 103 9.62 10.28 -0.25
CA ASP A 103 10.29 11.28 0.60
C ASP A 103 9.26 12.16 1.32
N ALA A 104 9.52 12.56 2.56
CA ALA A 104 8.56 13.34 3.36
C ALA A 104 8.23 14.67 2.67
N THR A 105 9.29 15.41 2.30
CA THR A 105 9.20 16.58 1.43
C THR A 105 10.53 16.79 0.69
N VAL A 106 10.48 17.18 -0.58
CA VAL A 106 11.60 17.71 -1.36
C VAL A 106 11.09 18.98 -2.05
N ASP A 107 11.71 20.13 -1.76
CA ASP A 107 11.29 21.44 -2.29
C ASP A 107 9.80 21.76 -2.07
N GLY A 108 9.27 21.39 -0.89
CA GLY A 108 7.85 21.58 -0.55
C GLY A 108 6.88 20.61 -1.23
N GLN A 109 7.40 19.56 -1.88
CA GLN A 109 6.63 18.55 -2.60
C GLN A 109 6.75 17.18 -1.93
N ILE A 110 5.64 16.46 -1.87
CA ILE A 110 5.45 15.25 -1.07
C ILE A 110 5.59 14.01 -1.94
N GLY A 111 6.40 13.07 -1.45
CA GLY A 111 6.38 11.66 -1.81
C GLY A 111 6.49 11.31 -3.30
N LEU A 112 5.80 10.24 -3.69
CA LEU A 112 5.93 9.54 -4.98
C LEU A 112 5.69 10.47 -6.18
N PHE A 113 4.69 11.34 -6.06
CA PHE A 113 4.18 12.15 -7.18
C PHE A 113 4.54 13.62 -7.07
N ARG A 114 5.36 13.99 -6.06
CA ARG A 114 5.78 15.37 -5.77
C ARG A 114 4.58 16.33 -5.69
N LEU A 115 3.57 15.93 -4.93
CA LEU A 115 2.37 16.75 -4.71
C LEU A 115 2.70 17.89 -3.74
N THR A 116 2.21 19.08 -4.02
CA THR A 116 2.14 20.13 -3.00
C THR A 116 1.11 19.75 -1.94
N LEU A 117 1.24 20.34 -0.75
CA LEU A 117 0.23 20.18 0.29
C LEU A 117 -1.18 20.62 -0.18
N GLY A 118 -1.25 21.64 -1.03
CA GLY A 118 -2.50 22.08 -1.64
C GLY A 118 -3.13 21.05 -2.58
N GLU A 119 -2.33 20.40 -3.43
CA GLU A 119 -2.78 19.31 -4.31
C GLU A 119 -3.27 18.11 -3.50
N TRP A 120 -2.51 17.72 -2.47
CA TRP A 120 -2.91 16.66 -1.53
C TRP A 120 -4.24 16.98 -0.85
N ASN A 121 -4.38 18.21 -0.32
CA ASN A 121 -5.60 18.64 0.36
C ASN A 121 -6.82 18.65 -0.57
N ALA A 122 -6.64 19.00 -1.85
CA ALA A 122 -7.71 18.96 -2.84
C ALA A 122 -8.10 17.53 -3.22
N ALA A 123 -7.12 16.61 -3.26
CA ALA A 123 -7.36 15.21 -3.63
C ALA A 123 -8.00 14.41 -2.49
N ARG A 124 -7.52 14.58 -1.26
CA ARG A 124 -7.94 13.77 -0.09
C ARG A 124 -9.42 13.88 0.28
N THR A 125 -10.12 14.91 -0.20
CA THR A 125 -11.54 15.15 0.07
C THR A 125 -12.40 15.06 -1.18
N ASN A 126 -11.95 14.41 -2.27
CA ASN A 126 -12.69 14.42 -3.53
C ASN A 126 -13.83 13.37 -3.57
N PRO A 127 -15.10 13.77 -3.40
CA PRO A 127 -16.21 12.81 -3.31
C PRO A 127 -16.56 12.19 -4.67
N ALA A 128 -16.25 12.87 -5.78
CA ALA A 128 -16.52 12.37 -7.14
C ALA A 128 -15.70 11.12 -7.48
N LEU A 129 -14.62 10.89 -6.72
CA LEU A 129 -13.70 9.79 -6.91
C LEU A 129 -13.76 8.77 -5.76
N GLY A 130 -14.78 8.89 -4.90
CA GLY A 130 -15.00 7.96 -3.78
C GLY A 130 -13.97 8.05 -2.66
N LEU A 131 -13.09 9.07 -2.67
CA LEU A 131 -12.12 9.29 -1.60
C LEU A 131 -12.84 9.82 -0.36
N THR A 132 -12.96 8.97 0.67
CA THR A 132 -13.55 9.34 1.95
C THR A 132 -12.49 9.98 2.85
N ASN A 133 -12.40 11.32 2.79
CA ASN A 133 -11.62 12.19 3.66
C ASN A 133 -10.34 11.57 4.26
N PHE A 134 -9.30 11.35 3.44
CA PHE A 134 -7.99 11.02 4.03
C PHE A 134 -7.58 12.16 4.97
N ALA A 135 -6.94 11.79 6.07
CA ALA A 135 -6.41 12.73 7.03
C ALA A 135 -5.31 13.58 6.36
N GLN A 136 -5.08 14.77 6.89
CA GLN A 136 -4.07 15.67 6.31
C GLN A 136 -2.66 15.05 6.31
N ASN A 137 -2.36 14.19 7.28
CA ASN A 137 -1.10 13.49 7.49
C ASN A 137 -1.00 12.11 6.80
N ASP A 138 -2.06 11.66 6.13
CA ASP A 138 -2.03 10.43 5.32
C ASP A 138 -1.14 10.57 4.07
N ASN A 139 -0.65 11.79 3.79
CA ASN A 139 0.35 12.11 2.78
C ASN A 139 1.74 11.51 3.03
N THR A 140 1.87 10.71 4.09
CA THR A 140 3.06 9.92 4.42
C THR A 140 2.93 8.47 3.94
N ASN A 141 1.75 8.07 3.46
CA ASN A 141 1.51 6.73 2.98
C ASN A 141 1.55 6.70 1.45
N TRP A 142 2.58 6.06 0.89
CA TRP A 142 2.76 5.97 -0.56
C TRP A 142 1.57 5.29 -1.28
N GLY A 143 0.82 4.41 -0.60
CA GLY A 143 -0.40 3.80 -1.15
C GLY A 143 -1.54 4.81 -1.28
N PHE A 144 -1.77 5.61 -0.24
CA PHE A 144 -2.75 6.71 -0.28
C PHE A 144 -2.36 7.83 -1.24
N GLU A 145 -1.06 8.13 -1.35
CA GLU A 145 -0.56 9.01 -2.40
C GLU A 145 -0.87 8.47 -3.79
N THR A 146 -0.71 7.15 -4.01
CA THR A 146 -1.02 6.49 -5.28
C THR A 146 -2.51 6.56 -5.59
N ALA A 147 -3.38 6.30 -4.62
CA ALA A 147 -4.83 6.43 -4.77
C ALA A 147 -5.23 7.89 -5.08
N ALA A 148 -4.70 8.85 -4.31
CA ALA A 148 -4.96 10.27 -4.50
C ALA A 148 -4.48 10.75 -5.89
N PHE A 149 -3.31 10.30 -6.34
CA PHE A 149 -2.79 10.68 -7.65
C PHE A 149 -3.51 9.98 -8.80
N ALA A 150 -3.93 8.73 -8.65
CA ALA A 150 -4.78 8.05 -9.62
C ALA A 150 -6.10 8.78 -9.82
N ALA A 151 -6.69 9.23 -8.72
CA ALA A 151 -7.89 10.05 -8.71
C ALA A 151 -7.66 11.40 -9.44
N ILE A 152 -6.59 12.13 -9.10
CA ILE A 152 -6.18 13.35 -9.83
C ILE A 152 -6.05 13.07 -11.33
N THR A 153 -5.39 11.97 -11.69
CA THR A 153 -5.08 11.59 -13.06
C THR A 153 -6.34 11.29 -13.87
N ALA A 154 -7.30 10.55 -13.30
CA ALA A 154 -8.57 10.27 -13.96
C ALA A 154 -9.36 11.56 -14.27
N ARG A 155 -9.48 12.45 -13.26
CA ARG A 155 -10.15 13.75 -13.42
C ARG A 155 -9.48 14.59 -14.51
N ASP A 156 -8.15 14.71 -14.44
CA ASP A 156 -7.39 15.56 -15.36
C ASP A 156 -7.43 15.03 -16.79
N PHE A 157 -7.48 13.71 -16.96
CA PHE A 157 -7.60 13.09 -18.29
C PHE A 157 -8.93 13.45 -18.95
N ASP A 158 -10.03 13.39 -18.20
CA ASP A 158 -11.35 13.79 -18.69
C ASP A 158 -11.41 15.28 -19.03
N ALA A 159 -10.82 16.13 -18.19
CA ALA A 159 -10.70 17.56 -18.46
C ALA A 159 -9.85 17.84 -19.72
N ALA A 160 -8.70 17.20 -19.85
CA ALA A 160 -7.81 17.32 -21.00
C ALA A 160 -8.52 16.90 -22.30
N ARG A 161 -9.14 15.71 -22.31
CA ARG A 161 -9.91 15.20 -23.44
C ARG A 161 -11.03 16.15 -23.86
N SER A 162 -11.73 16.73 -22.88
CA SER A 162 -12.80 17.70 -23.14
C SER A 162 -12.26 19.01 -23.71
N ALA A 163 -11.08 19.46 -23.27
CA ALA A 163 -10.50 20.71 -23.75
C ALA A 163 -10.02 20.64 -25.21
N ILE A 164 -9.53 19.49 -25.67
CA ILE A 164 -9.01 19.31 -27.05
C ILE A 164 -9.90 18.46 -27.95
N GLN A 165 -11.04 17.97 -27.46
CA GLN A 165 -12.03 17.16 -28.18
C GLN A 165 -11.46 15.88 -28.82
N ARG A 166 -10.38 15.33 -28.23
CA ARG A 166 -9.76 14.05 -28.59
C ARG A 166 -8.97 13.49 -27.41
N GLY A 167 -8.52 12.25 -27.52
CA GLY A 167 -7.54 11.72 -26.57
C GLY A 167 -6.23 12.53 -26.60
N PRO A 168 -5.72 13.01 -25.45
CA PRO A 168 -4.39 13.62 -25.40
C PRO A 168 -3.30 12.56 -25.58
N THR A 169 -2.17 12.95 -26.16
CA THR A 169 -0.93 12.16 -26.08
C THR A 169 -0.42 12.14 -24.64
N ALA A 170 0.49 11.22 -24.29
CA ALA A 170 1.05 11.16 -22.94
C ALA A 170 1.76 12.46 -22.54
N ALA A 171 2.45 13.12 -23.49
CA ALA A 171 3.13 14.39 -23.24
C ALA A 171 2.16 15.57 -23.09
N GLU A 172 1.12 15.63 -23.93
CA GLU A 172 0.04 16.62 -23.76
C GLU A 172 -0.67 16.41 -22.42
N PHE A 173 -0.95 15.16 -22.04
CA PHE A 173 -1.62 14.86 -20.79
C PHE A 173 -0.75 15.20 -19.58
N TYR A 174 0.54 14.85 -19.61
CA TYR A 174 1.47 15.24 -18.55
C TYR A 174 1.59 16.76 -18.45
N LEU A 175 1.70 17.47 -19.58
CA LEU A 175 1.67 18.93 -19.61
C LEU A 175 0.38 19.47 -18.99
N SER A 176 -0.78 18.88 -19.30
CA SER A 176 -2.06 19.23 -18.66
C SER A 176 -2.02 19.10 -17.14
N GLN A 177 -1.32 18.10 -16.58
CA GLN A 177 -1.14 17.97 -15.14
C GLN A 177 -0.19 19.03 -14.55
N LEU A 178 0.70 19.62 -15.36
CA LEU A 178 1.58 20.72 -14.93
C LEU A 178 0.89 22.08 -14.97
N ILE A 179 0.12 22.36 -16.03
CA ILE A 179 -0.38 23.72 -16.35
C ILE A 179 -1.91 23.83 -16.45
N GLY A 180 -2.64 22.74 -16.33
CA GLY A 180 -4.10 22.69 -16.46
C GLY A 180 -4.56 22.39 -17.90
N ALA A 181 -5.77 21.85 -18.03
CA ALA A 181 -6.31 21.37 -19.31
C ALA A 181 -6.49 22.49 -20.35
N GLN A 182 -6.95 23.67 -19.92
CA GLN A 182 -7.19 24.82 -20.79
C GLN A 182 -5.87 25.42 -21.31
N ALA A 183 -4.86 25.55 -20.44
CA ALA A 183 -3.54 26.03 -20.83
C ALA A 183 -2.83 25.05 -21.77
N MET A 184 -3.00 23.75 -21.52
CA MET A 184 -2.53 22.69 -22.41
C MET A 184 -3.22 22.77 -23.78
N ALA A 185 -4.54 22.92 -23.82
CA ALA A 185 -5.28 23.06 -25.07
C ALA A 185 -4.84 24.31 -25.88
N ALA A 186 -4.62 25.45 -25.22
CA ALA A 186 -4.05 26.64 -25.84
C ALA A 186 -2.63 26.38 -26.39
N THR A 187 -1.84 25.58 -25.68
CA THR A 187 -0.50 25.17 -26.12
C THR A 187 -0.54 24.25 -27.33
N VAL A 188 -1.48 23.30 -27.38
CA VAL A 188 -1.69 22.43 -28.55
C VAL A 188 -2.14 23.23 -29.77
N ALA A 189 -3.01 24.23 -29.58
CA ALA A 189 -3.47 25.10 -30.66
C ALA A 189 -2.36 26.03 -31.16
N ASN A 190 -1.49 26.52 -30.27
CA ASN A 190 -0.44 27.51 -30.57
C ASN A 190 0.94 27.05 -30.04
N PRO A 191 1.54 25.98 -30.60
CA PRO A 191 2.74 25.36 -30.02
C PRO A 191 4.00 26.23 -30.13
N ARG A 192 4.00 27.26 -30.99
CA ARG A 192 5.10 28.23 -31.09
C ARG A 192 5.05 29.32 -30.01
N ALA A 193 3.89 29.56 -29.40
CA ALA A 193 3.76 30.52 -28.31
C ALA A 193 4.45 29.98 -27.04
N THR A 194 4.88 30.89 -26.16
CA THR A 194 5.46 30.49 -24.87
C THR A 194 4.39 29.93 -23.94
N ILE A 195 4.78 29.02 -23.04
CA ILE A 195 3.87 28.49 -22.01
C ILE A 195 3.27 29.63 -21.18
N ALA A 196 4.08 30.63 -20.80
CA ALA A 196 3.61 31.81 -20.08
C ALA A 196 2.50 32.58 -20.85
N THR A 197 2.63 32.73 -22.17
CA THR A 197 1.59 33.32 -23.03
C THR A 197 0.31 32.49 -22.99
N ASN A 198 0.42 31.16 -23.11
CA ASN A 198 -0.74 30.26 -23.12
C ASN A 198 -1.44 30.17 -21.76
N LEU A 199 -0.73 30.47 -20.66
CA LEU A 199 -1.29 30.57 -19.31
C LEU A 199 -1.95 31.91 -19.00
N ALA A 200 -1.56 33.00 -19.67
CA ALA A 200 -1.99 34.35 -19.32
C ALA A 200 -3.51 34.57 -19.41
N GLY A 201 -4.22 33.82 -20.26
CA GLY A 201 -5.67 33.90 -20.44
C GLY A 201 -6.49 32.91 -19.59
N VAL A 202 -5.85 32.09 -18.77
CA VAL A 202 -6.51 31.00 -18.03
C VAL A 202 -7.10 31.53 -16.73
N GLN A 203 -8.38 31.22 -16.49
CA GLN A 203 -9.05 31.67 -15.27
C GLN A 203 -8.50 30.96 -14.03
N PRO A 204 -8.49 31.59 -12.85
CA PRO A 204 -7.92 30.98 -11.63
C PRO A 204 -8.50 29.61 -11.28
N ASN A 205 -9.80 29.39 -11.53
CA ASN A 205 -10.48 28.10 -11.30
C ASN A 205 -10.17 27.03 -12.37
N GLN A 206 -9.45 27.38 -13.43
CA GLN A 206 -8.98 26.48 -14.49
C GLN A 206 -7.50 26.12 -14.34
N LEU A 207 -6.80 26.74 -13.38
CA LEU A 207 -5.43 26.36 -13.03
C LEU A 207 -5.44 25.03 -12.26
N PRO A 208 -4.31 24.28 -12.27
CA PRO A 208 -4.16 23.09 -11.45
C PRO A 208 -4.50 23.36 -9.97
N PRO A 209 -5.10 22.39 -9.27
CA PRO A 209 -5.34 22.51 -7.83
C PRO A 209 -4.01 22.71 -7.08
N GLY A 210 -4.07 23.37 -5.91
CA GLY A 210 -2.89 23.60 -5.07
C GLY A 210 -2.57 25.07 -4.79
N GLY A 211 -3.24 25.99 -5.47
CA GLY A 211 -3.02 27.43 -5.33
C GLY A 211 -1.76 27.86 -6.06
N GLY A 212 -1.92 28.74 -7.05
CA GLY A 212 -0.81 29.22 -7.85
C GLY A 212 -1.23 30.30 -8.83
N THR A 213 -0.26 31.04 -9.30
CA THR A 213 -0.41 31.98 -10.42
C THR A 213 0.23 31.37 -11.67
N PRO A 214 -0.11 31.85 -12.87
CA PRO A 214 0.62 31.51 -14.10
C PRO A 214 2.16 31.53 -13.92
N THR A 215 2.67 32.57 -13.25
CA THR A 215 4.11 32.73 -12.99
C THR A 215 4.66 31.65 -12.06
N SER A 216 3.98 31.34 -10.95
CA SER A 216 4.47 30.32 -10.02
C SER A 216 4.39 28.90 -10.61
N ILE A 217 3.42 28.64 -11.49
CA ILE A 217 3.31 27.37 -12.22
C ILE A 217 4.51 27.16 -13.16
N VAL A 218 4.88 28.18 -13.94
CA VAL A 218 6.06 28.11 -14.82
C VAL A 218 7.33 27.88 -14.00
N ALA A 219 7.48 28.63 -12.90
CA ALA A 219 8.65 28.52 -12.02
C ALA A 219 8.77 27.16 -11.32
N ARG A 220 7.65 26.46 -11.07
CA ARG A 220 7.64 25.15 -10.41
C ARG A 220 8.27 24.05 -11.25
N TYR A 221 8.19 24.15 -12.58
CA TYR A 221 8.65 23.11 -13.49
C TYR A 221 9.75 23.63 -14.43
N PRO A 222 10.88 24.11 -13.90
CA PRO A 222 11.89 24.84 -14.68
C PRO A 222 12.51 23.98 -15.78
N LYS A 223 12.63 22.66 -15.57
CA LYS A 223 13.13 21.71 -16.57
C LYS A 223 12.35 21.76 -17.89
N TYR A 224 11.04 21.98 -17.82
CA TYR A 224 10.16 21.89 -18.99
C TYR A 224 9.62 23.25 -19.44
N LEU A 225 9.43 24.19 -18.51
CA LEU A 225 8.67 25.41 -18.77
C LEU A 225 9.54 26.67 -18.84
N VAL A 226 10.83 26.57 -18.50
CA VAL A 226 11.77 27.70 -18.43
C VAL A 226 12.94 27.49 -19.40
N ASN A 227 13.33 28.54 -20.13
CA ASN A 227 14.55 28.56 -20.94
C ASN A 227 15.74 29.06 -20.12
N ALA A 228 16.92 28.46 -20.32
CA ALA A 228 18.17 29.05 -19.82
C ALA A 228 18.61 30.22 -20.73
N GLY A 229 18.95 31.36 -20.14
CA GLY A 229 19.48 32.52 -20.87
C GLY A 229 18.50 33.70 -21.01
N PRO A 230 18.76 34.63 -21.96
CA PRO A 230 17.98 35.85 -22.08
C PRO A 230 16.53 35.58 -22.55
N PRO A 231 15.60 36.54 -22.37
CA PRO A 231 14.19 36.38 -22.72
C PRO A 231 13.94 35.88 -24.17
N PRO A 232 12.84 35.13 -24.42
CA PRO A 232 11.80 34.77 -23.46
C PRO A 232 12.25 33.69 -22.48
N THR A 233 12.04 33.95 -21.19
CA THR A 233 12.43 33.04 -20.10
C THR A 233 11.51 31.84 -19.98
N SER A 234 10.35 31.83 -20.67
CA SER A 234 9.44 30.68 -20.74
C SER A 234 9.62 29.92 -22.06
N ALA A 235 9.63 28.59 -21.97
CA ALA A 235 9.76 27.70 -23.11
C ALA A 235 8.59 27.86 -24.10
N ALA A 236 8.88 27.65 -25.39
CA ALA A 236 7.83 27.47 -26.40
C ALA A 236 7.07 26.15 -26.13
N GLY A 237 5.78 26.14 -26.44
CA GLY A 237 4.92 24.96 -26.27
C GLY A 237 5.48 23.68 -26.90
N SER A 238 6.00 23.77 -28.12
CA SER A 238 6.61 22.65 -28.84
C SER A 238 7.87 22.12 -28.15
N ALA A 239 8.71 23.01 -27.61
CA ALA A 239 9.92 22.62 -26.89
C ALA A 239 9.58 21.93 -25.56
N ALA A 240 8.60 22.46 -24.82
CA ALA A 240 8.11 21.85 -23.58
C ALA A 240 7.53 20.45 -23.83
N LEU A 241 6.66 20.31 -24.83
CA LEU A 241 6.07 19.01 -25.21
C LEU A 241 7.13 17.99 -25.64
N ALA A 242 8.13 18.42 -26.43
CA ALA A 242 9.20 17.53 -26.86
C ALA A 242 10.08 17.05 -25.70
N ALA A 243 10.46 17.94 -24.78
CA ALA A 243 11.22 17.60 -23.59
C ALA A 243 10.44 16.64 -22.67
N ILE A 244 9.17 16.94 -22.41
CA ILE A 244 8.29 16.05 -21.63
C ILE A 244 8.17 14.68 -22.28
N ALA A 245 7.94 14.61 -23.60
CA ALA A 245 7.80 13.36 -24.31
C ALA A 245 9.05 12.48 -24.17
N ALA A 246 10.24 13.06 -24.32
CA ALA A 246 11.50 12.34 -24.19
C ALA A 246 11.68 11.75 -22.77
N ASP A 247 11.53 12.58 -21.74
CA ASP A 247 11.75 12.14 -20.36
C ASP A 247 10.67 11.17 -19.86
N LEU A 248 9.40 11.42 -20.22
CA LEU A 248 8.30 10.52 -19.84
C LEU A 248 8.43 9.16 -20.52
N GLN A 249 8.88 9.11 -21.77
CA GLN A 249 9.14 7.85 -22.46
C GLN A 249 10.20 7.03 -21.73
N VAL A 250 11.33 7.66 -21.36
CA VAL A 250 12.38 6.99 -20.58
C VAL A 250 11.84 6.44 -19.25
N ALA A 251 11.02 7.21 -18.55
CA ALA A 251 10.43 6.79 -17.28
C ALA A 251 9.42 5.64 -17.46
N LEU A 252 8.59 5.67 -18.50
CA LEU A 252 7.66 4.60 -18.84
C LEU A 252 8.40 3.31 -19.22
N ASP A 253 9.45 3.40 -20.03
CA ASP A 253 10.25 2.24 -20.41
C ASP A 253 10.95 1.62 -19.21
N ALA A 254 11.44 2.45 -18.28
CA ALA A 254 12.12 1.98 -17.07
C ALA A 254 11.23 1.16 -16.12
N VAL A 255 9.91 1.35 -16.14
CA VAL A 255 8.96 0.63 -15.27
C VAL A 255 8.17 -0.48 -15.99
N LYS A 256 8.44 -0.66 -17.29
CA LYS A 256 7.61 -1.47 -18.18
C LYS A 256 7.53 -2.94 -17.77
N GLU A 257 8.67 -3.56 -17.48
CA GLU A 257 8.70 -4.99 -17.13
C GLU A 257 8.01 -5.25 -15.78
N ASP A 258 8.24 -4.37 -14.80
CA ASP A 258 7.65 -4.52 -13.47
C ASP A 258 6.13 -4.30 -13.49
N ILE A 259 5.64 -3.31 -14.25
CA ILE A 259 4.19 -3.09 -14.36
C ILE A 259 3.52 -4.22 -15.14
N ILE A 260 4.18 -4.84 -16.13
CA ILE A 260 3.68 -6.04 -16.81
C ILE A 260 3.62 -7.22 -15.82
N ALA A 261 4.66 -7.40 -15.02
CA ALA A 261 4.69 -8.46 -14.00
C ALA A 261 3.55 -8.28 -12.98
N ALA A 262 3.36 -7.05 -12.48
CA ALA A 262 2.26 -6.73 -11.57
C ALA A 262 0.88 -6.93 -12.22
N GLY A 263 0.73 -6.63 -13.52
CA GLY A 263 -0.53 -6.83 -14.24
C GLY A 263 -0.91 -8.30 -14.38
N LYS A 264 0.07 -9.17 -14.63
CA LYS A 264 -0.14 -10.63 -14.65
C LYS A 264 -0.58 -11.17 -13.29
N ASP A 265 -0.06 -10.58 -12.21
CA ASP A 265 -0.42 -10.94 -10.83
C ASP A 265 -1.85 -10.50 -10.51
N VAL A 266 -2.21 -9.24 -10.82
CA VAL A 266 -3.52 -8.66 -10.48
C VAL A 266 -4.66 -9.18 -11.37
N LEU A 267 -4.44 -9.35 -12.68
CA LEU A 267 -5.46 -9.75 -13.64
C LEU A 267 -5.52 -11.28 -13.87
N GLY A 268 -4.55 -12.05 -13.36
CA GLY A 268 -4.32 -13.45 -13.74
C GLY A 268 -3.63 -13.60 -15.09
N THR A 269 -3.36 -14.85 -15.53
CA THR A 269 -2.73 -15.13 -16.84
C THR A 269 -3.58 -14.56 -17.98
N LEU A 270 -3.06 -13.54 -18.66
CA LEU A 270 -3.58 -13.11 -19.96
C LEU A 270 -3.54 -14.31 -20.92
N PRO A 271 -4.65 -14.65 -21.62
CA PRO A 271 -4.59 -15.58 -22.73
C PRO A 271 -3.51 -15.15 -23.71
N ALA A 272 -2.69 -16.11 -24.17
CA ALA A 272 -1.67 -15.86 -25.17
C ALA A 272 -2.28 -15.10 -26.37
N GLY A 273 -1.86 -13.85 -26.58
CA GLY A 273 -2.31 -13.02 -27.71
C GLY A 273 -2.71 -11.57 -27.41
N ALA A 274 -2.73 -11.11 -26.16
CA ALA A 274 -2.97 -9.71 -25.86
C ALA A 274 -1.75 -8.85 -26.26
N GLN A 275 -1.83 -8.23 -27.44
CA GLN A 275 -0.80 -7.35 -27.96
C GLN A 275 -0.50 -6.20 -26.98
N LEU A 276 0.76 -6.08 -26.61
CA LEU A 276 1.32 -4.84 -26.06
C LEU A 276 1.02 -3.71 -27.05
N ILE A 277 0.56 -2.57 -26.56
CA ILE A 277 0.09 -1.45 -27.38
C ILE A 277 1.27 -0.90 -28.19
N THR A 278 1.31 -1.24 -29.48
CA THR A 278 1.84 -0.38 -30.53
C THR A 278 0.64 0.25 -31.23
N ASN A 279 0.48 1.56 -31.08
CA ASN A 279 -0.57 2.44 -31.62
C ASN A 279 -1.84 2.60 -30.77
N VAL A 280 -1.93 3.79 -30.16
CA VAL A 280 -3.10 4.33 -29.48
C VAL A 280 -4.09 4.83 -30.54
N GLN A 281 -5.11 4.03 -30.88
CA GLN A 281 -6.34 4.56 -31.44
C GLN A 281 -7.55 3.69 -31.05
N GLN A 282 -8.47 4.36 -30.32
CA GLN A 282 -9.90 4.09 -30.16
C GLN A 282 -10.35 2.68 -29.76
N ARG A 283 -10.78 2.53 -28.50
CA ARG A 283 -11.99 1.75 -28.18
C ARG A 283 -12.86 2.48 -27.16
N THR A 284 -14.16 2.42 -27.44
CA THR A 284 -15.28 3.06 -26.76
C THR A 284 -15.62 2.41 -25.42
N THR A 285 -16.29 3.23 -24.61
CA THR A 285 -16.48 3.21 -23.15
C THR A 285 -17.58 2.29 -22.64
N THR A 286 -17.36 1.70 -21.45
CA THR A 286 -18.39 1.54 -20.41
C THR A 286 -17.71 1.54 -19.03
N PRO A 287 -18.00 2.49 -18.11
CA PRO A 287 -17.40 2.52 -16.77
C PRO A 287 -17.98 1.42 -15.86
N ALA A 288 -17.12 0.70 -15.15
CA ALA A 288 -17.52 -0.10 -13.99
C ALA A 288 -17.52 0.77 -12.73
N ALA A 289 -18.43 0.51 -11.79
CA ALA A 289 -18.61 1.32 -10.59
C ALA A 289 -17.38 1.26 -9.65
N PRO A 290 -17.02 2.37 -8.97
CA PRO A 290 -15.90 2.40 -8.04
C PRO A 290 -16.14 1.49 -6.82
N GLY A 291 -15.13 0.70 -6.48
CA GLY A 291 -15.11 -0.13 -5.27
C GLY A 291 -15.06 0.72 -4.01
N ARG A 292 -15.97 0.48 -3.07
CA ARG A 292 -16.16 1.23 -1.83
C ARG A 292 -15.25 0.69 -0.72
N LEU A 293 -14.48 1.56 -0.05
CA LEU A 293 -13.71 1.21 1.15
C LEU A 293 -14.65 0.84 2.32
N PRO A 294 -14.30 -0.15 3.19
CA PRO A 294 -15.13 -0.52 4.34
C PRO A 294 -15.02 0.49 5.48
N SER A 295 -16.16 0.75 6.14
CA SER A 295 -16.23 1.48 7.42
C SER A 295 -15.70 0.62 8.58
N ALA A 296 -15.07 1.25 9.58
CA ALA A 296 -14.49 0.59 10.75
C ALA A 296 -15.54 -0.16 11.60
N PRO A 297 -15.34 -1.45 11.97
CA PRO A 297 -16.22 -2.16 12.88
C PRO A 297 -15.94 -1.81 14.35
N HIS A 298 -17.01 -1.73 15.15
CA HIS A 298 -17.00 -1.67 16.62
C HIS A 298 -17.02 -3.09 17.21
N GLY A 299 -16.12 -3.38 18.16
CA GLY A 299 -16.18 -4.59 18.99
C GLY A 299 -14.93 -4.74 19.89
N PRO A 300 -15.07 -5.10 21.17
CA PRO A 300 -13.94 -5.24 22.09
C PRO A 300 -13.25 -6.60 21.91
N VAL A 301 -11.92 -6.66 22.05
CA VAL A 301 -11.18 -7.94 22.11
C VAL A 301 -10.19 -7.91 23.29
N ALA A 302 -10.26 -8.95 24.11
CA ALA A 302 -9.58 -9.12 25.39
C ALA A 302 -8.09 -9.50 25.25
N GLY A 303 -7.24 -8.94 26.10
CA GLY A 303 -5.80 -9.19 26.18
C GLY A 303 -5.43 -10.44 26.98
N GLY A 304 -5.42 -11.61 26.32
CA GLY A 304 -4.80 -12.83 26.82
C GLY A 304 -3.49 -13.13 26.08
N LYS A 305 -2.53 -13.80 26.75
CA LYS A 305 -1.31 -14.28 26.09
C LYS A 305 -1.67 -15.13 24.86
N PRO A 306 -1.11 -14.85 23.67
CA PRO A 306 -1.43 -15.64 22.50
C PRO A 306 -0.87 -17.07 22.60
N GLY A 307 -1.60 -18.05 22.05
CA GLY A 307 -1.05 -19.40 21.84
C GLY A 307 0.06 -19.42 20.78
N ALA A 308 0.60 -20.61 20.49
CA ALA A 308 1.65 -20.81 19.48
C ALA A 308 1.37 -20.04 18.18
N GLY A 309 2.37 -19.27 17.71
CA GLY A 309 2.28 -18.36 16.56
C GLY A 309 1.94 -16.91 16.88
N GLY A 310 1.65 -16.57 18.14
CA GLY A 310 1.33 -15.20 18.52
C GLY A 310 -0.09 -14.79 18.14
N ALA A 311 -0.46 -13.53 18.39
CA ALA A 311 -1.79 -13.04 18.03
C ALA A 311 -2.02 -13.09 16.51
N LEU A 312 -0.96 -12.84 15.74
CA LEU A 312 -1.05 -12.88 14.28
C LEU A 312 -1.15 -14.32 13.75
N GLY A 313 -0.34 -15.26 14.25
CA GLY A 313 -0.43 -16.66 13.84
C GLY A 313 -1.79 -17.28 14.15
N ASN A 314 -2.37 -16.94 15.31
CA ASN A 314 -3.71 -17.38 15.69
C ASN A 314 -4.81 -16.74 14.82
N LEU A 315 -4.68 -15.45 14.47
CA LEU A 315 -5.60 -14.80 13.55
C LEU A 315 -5.57 -15.44 12.15
N ILE A 316 -4.38 -15.68 11.60
CA ILE A 316 -4.22 -16.32 10.29
C ILE A 316 -4.80 -17.74 10.31
N ALA A 317 -4.55 -18.51 11.36
CA ALA A 317 -5.10 -19.87 11.52
C ALA A 317 -6.64 -19.91 11.47
N ARG A 318 -7.33 -18.85 11.93
CA ARG A 318 -8.80 -18.74 11.83
C ARG A 318 -9.26 -18.75 10.36
N GLY A 319 -8.48 -18.19 9.46
CA GLY A 319 -8.77 -18.14 8.03
C GLY A 319 -8.23 -19.34 7.25
N GLU A 320 -7.07 -19.87 7.66
CA GLU A 320 -6.31 -20.86 6.89
C GLU A 320 -6.44 -22.31 7.41
N GLY A 321 -6.68 -22.50 8.71
CA GLY A 321 -6.87 -23.81 9.35
C GLY A 321 -5.91 -24.11 10.51
N ASP A 322 -5.67 -25.40 10.77
CA ASP A 322 -4.79 -25.89 11.84
C ASP A 322 -3.61 -26.70 11.27
N TYR A 323 -2.75 -27.22 12.15
CA TYR A 323 -1.52 -27.91 11.80
C TYR A 323 -1.69 -29.14 10.89
N GLY A 324 -2.91 -29.69 10.75
CA GLY A 324 -3.20 -30.82 9.87
C GLY A 324 -4.06 -30.48 8.65
N THR A 325 -4.41 -29.20 8.44
CA THR A 325 -5.20 -28.76 7.28
C THR A 325 -4.39 -28.90 5.99
N PHE A 326 -5.05 -29.30 4.91
CA PHE A 326 -4.47 -29.27 3.57
C PHE A 326 -5.54 -28.98 2.51
N ASN A 327 -5.08 -28.62 1.32
CA ASN A 327 -5.86 -28.66 0.09
C ASN A 327 -5.02 -29.28 -1.06
N ARG A 328 -5.67 -29.66 -2.15
CA ARG A 328 -5.06 -30.29 -3.33
C ARG A 328 -5.06 -29.39 -4.57
N GLY A 329 -5.38 -28.11 -4.40
CA GLY A 329 -5.43 -27.09 -5.46
C GLY A 329 -6.71 -26.26 -5.49
N HIS A 330 -7.76 -26.65 -4.75
CA HIS A 330 -8.99 -25.87 -4.61
C HIS A 330 -9.40 -25.76 -3.14
N ALA A 331 -9.95 -24.60 -2.74
CA ALA A 331 -10.43 -24.43 -1.38
C ALA A 331 -11.51 -25.48 -1.01
N GLY A 332 -11.30 -26.20 0.09
CA GLY A 332 -12.25 -27.19 0.61
C GLY A 332 -12.20 -28.59 -0.01
N ASP A 333 -11.30 -28.85 -0.96
CA ASP A 333 -11.18 -30.14 -1.67
C ASP A 333 -10.69 -31.31 -0.79
N SER A 334 -10.20 -31.02 0.43
CA SER A 334 -9.82 -32.03 1.42
C SER A 334 -11.01 -32.71 2.09
N ALA A 335 -12.25 -32.27 1.83
CA ALA A 335 -13.46 -32.75 2.50
C ALA A 335 -13.32 -32.77 4.03
N ARG A 336 -12.62 -31.76 4.59
CA ARG A 336 -12.31 -31.61 6.02
C ARG A 336 -11.44 -32.72 6.63
N LYS A 337 -10.82 -33.58 5.80
CA LYS A 337 -9.81 -34.54 6.26
C LYS A 337 -8.58 -33.81 6.78
N LYS A 338 -7.85 -34.47 7.67
CA LYS A 338 -6.61 -33.98 8.27
C LYS A 338 -5.48 -34.96 8.01
N ILE A 339 -4.27 -34.45 7.88
CA ILE A 339 -3.05 -35.23 7.81
C ILE A 339 -2.20 -34.90 9.03
N ASN A 340 -1.61 -35.92 9.64
CA ASN A 340 -0.66 -35.73 10.73
C ASN A 340 0.72 -35.38 10.15
N PHE A 341 0.93 -34.11 9.81
CA PHE A 341 2.21 -33.64 9.26
C PHE A 341 3.37 -33.74 10.24
N ALA A 342 3.11 -33.84 11.55
CA ALA A 342 4.16 -34.08 12.54
C ALA A 342 4.82 -35.48 12.41
N ALA A 343 4.19 -36.40 11.68
CA ALA A 343 4.73 -37.73 11.37
C ALA A 343 5.35 -37.81 9.96
N MET A 344 5.42 -36.70 9.21
CA MET A 344 5.95 -36.66 7.86
C MET A 344 7.18 -35.77 7.79
N THR A 345 8.21 -36.19 7.08
CA THR A 345 9.35 -35.32 6.78
C THR A 345 8.95 -34.25 5.76
N ILE A 346 9.66 -33.12 5.77
CA ILE A 346 9.48 -32.08 4.75
C ILE A 346 9.73 -32.66 3.35
N ALA A 347 10.69 -33.59 3.19
CA ALA A 347 10.93 -34.32 1.95
C ALA A 347 9.67 -35.08 1.48
N ASP A 348 9.00 -35.82 2.36
CA ASP A 348 7.76 -36.55 2.02
C ASP A 348 6.67 -35.59 1.54
N ILE A 349 6.51 -34.45 2.24
CA ILE A 349 5.53 -33.43 1.85
C ILE A 349 5.89 -32.82 0.49
N MET A 350 7.17 -32.51 0.26
CA MET A 350 7.64 -31.96 -1.02
C MET A 350 7.41 -32.94 -2.18
N ILE A 351 7.55 -34.25 -1.95
CA ILE A 351 7.22 -35.29 -2.94
C ILE A 351 5.73 -35.24 -3.27
N LEU A 352 4.84 -35.20 -2.26
CA LEU A 352 3.39 -35.09 -2.48
C LEU A 352 2.99 -33.75 -3.13
N GLN A 353 3.74 -32.68 -2.86
CA GLN A 353 3.57 -31.36 -3.47
C GLN A 353 3.99 -31.29 -4.93
N ALA A 354 4.92 -32.15 -5.35
CA ALA A 354 5.38 -32.27 -6.72
C ALA A 354 4.44 -33.11 -7.62
N LEU A 355 3.44 -33.78 -7.05
CA LEU A 355 2.49 -34.59 -7.81
C LEU A 355 1.65 -33.73 -8.78
N PRO A 356 1.29 -34.24 -9.97
CA PRO A 356 0.49 -33.51 -10.96
C PRO A 356 -0.90 -33.11 -10.45
N LEU A 357 -1.42 -31.98 -10.93
CA LEU A 357 -2.78 -31.53 -10.62
C LEU A 357 -3.80 -32.64 -10.93
N GLY A 358 -4.71 -32.90 -9.99
CA GLY A 358 -5.72 -33.96 -10.11
C GLY A 358 -5.28 -35.33 -9.56
N HIS A 359 -4.00 -35.53 -9.21
CA HIS A 359 -3.56 -36.75 -8.55
C HIS A 359 -4.20 -36.87 -7.15
N PRO A 360 -4.79 -38.03 -6.77
CA PRO A 360 -5.57 -38.18 -5.53
C PRO A 360 -4.76 -37.95 -4.26
N GLU A 361 -3.43 -38.13 -4.31
CA GLU A 361 -2.53 -37.92 -3.18
C GLU A 361 -1.84 -36.56 -3.17
N ARG A 362 -1.98 -35.76 -4.25
CA ARG A 362 -1.32 -34.46 -4.35
C ARG A 362 -1.66 -33.54 -3.21
N LEU A 363 -0.67 -32.95 -2.57
CA LEU A 363 -0.86 -31.82 -1.66
C LEU A 363 -0.53 -30.53 -2.40
N PHE A 364 -1.29 -29.47 -2.18
CA PHE A 364 -0.92 -28.14 -2.67
C PHE A 364 -0.51 -27.28 -1.49
N ALA A 365 -1.47 -26.84 -0.70
CA ALA A 365 -1.21 -26.10 0.52
C ALA A 365 -1.32 -27.02 1.75
N VAL A 366 -0.38 -26.89 2.69
CA VAL A 366 -0.32 -27.74 3.89
C VAL A 366 -0.14 -26.94 5.18
N GLY A 367 -0.68 -27.47 6.27
CA GLY A 367 -0.50 -26.97 7.63
C GLY A 367 -1.32 -25.72 7.96
N LYS A 368 -1.07 -25.20 9.17
CA LYS A 368 -1.77 -24.06 9.79
C LYS A 368 -1.71 -22.79 8.94
N TYR A 369 -0.66 -22.65 8.15
CA TYR A 369 -0.35 -21.49 7.33
C TYR A 369 -0.41 -21.76 5.83
N GLN A 370 -0.99 -22.91 5.42
CA GLN A 370 -1.24 -23.27 4.02
C GLN A 370 -0.02 -23.08 3.11
N VAL A 371 1.13 -23.65 3.51
CA VAL A 371 2.40 -23.54 2.78
C VAL A 371 2.32 -24.30 1.46
N ILE A 372 2.50 -23.60 0.33
CA ILE A 372 2.47 -24.17 -1.04
C ILE A 372 3.86 -24.65 -1.50
N PRO A 373 4.01 -25.39 -2.63
CA PRO A 373 5.27 -26.05 -2.99
C PRO A 373 6.46 -25.08 -3.13
N ASP A 374 6.27 -23.95 -3.80
CA ASP A 374 7.34 -22.98 -4.03
C ASP A 374 7.75 -22.29 -2.72
N THR A 375 6.76 -21.98 -1.88
CA THR A 375 6.97 -21.41 -0.54
C THR A 375 7.70 -22.41 0.37
N MET A 376 7.39 -23.71 0.32
CA MET A 376 8.08 -24.74 1.09
C MET A 376 9.56 -24.81 0.73
N ARG A 377 9.88 -24.86 -0.57
CA ARG A 377 11.27 -24.87 -1.06
C ARG A 377 12.02 -23.60 -0.66
N GLY A 378 11.37 -22.45 -0.76
CA GLY A 378 11.94 -21.18 -0.34
C GLY A 378 12.20 -21.13 1.17
N ALA A 379 11.29 -21.67 2.00
CA ALA A 379 11.47 -21.74 3.44
C ALA A 379 12.65 -22.64 3.84
N VAL A 380 12.73 -23.85 3.25
CA VAL A 380 13.86 -24.78 3.45
C VAL A 380 15.19 -24.10 3.12
N ALA A 381 15.28 -23.44 1.98
CA ALA A 381 16.50 -22.78 1.53
C ALA A 381 16.87 -21.57 2.41
N ALA A 382 15.90 -20.71 2.74
CA ALA A 382 16.15 -19.47 3.47
C ALA A 382 16.42 -19.70 4.97
N LEU A 383 15.80 -20.71 5.57
CA LEU A 383 15.92 -21.01 7.00
C LEU A 383 16.92 -22.14 7.30
N GLY A 384 17.45 -22.81 6.27
CA GLY A 384 18.37 -23.94 6.46
C GLY A 384 17.72 -25.15 7.12
N ILE A 385 16.41 -25.35 6.92
CA ILE A 385 15.68 -26.47 7.53
C ILE A 385 16.06 -27.77 6.82
N PRO A 386 16.56 -28.81 7.52
CA PRO A 386 16.84 -30.11 6.91
C PRO A 386 15.56 -30.72 6.34
N THR A 387 15.59 -31.23 5.12
CA THR A 387 14.40 -31.88 4.51
C THR A 387 14.00 -33.17 5.22
N THR A 388 14.90 -33.75 6.02
CA THR A 388 14.63 -34.90 6.90
C THR A 388 13.90 -34.54 8.20
N GLN A 389 13.74 -33.25 8.50
CA GLN A 389 12.98 -32.78 9.66
C GLN A 389 11.48 -32.98 9.44
N ASN A 390 10.75 -33.35 10.49
CA ASN A 390 9.30 -33.49 10.44
C ASN A 390 8.60 -32.13 10.38
N PHE A 391 7.46 -32.03 9.68
CA PHE A 391 6.67 -30.80 9.59
C PHE A 391 5.68 -30.65 10.75
N ASP A 392 6.23 -30.73 11.97
CA ASP A 392 5.51 -30.61 13.23
C ASP A 392 5.06 -29.16 13.54
N PRO A 393 4.27 -28.93 14.60
CA PRO A 393 3.83 -27.58 14.96
C PRO A 393 4.96 -26.57 15.11
N SER A 394 6.08 -26.93 15.75
CA SER A 394 7.21 -26.03 15.95
C SER A 394 7.83 -25.60 14.62
N THR A 395 7.97 -26.54 13.69
CA THR A 395 8.47 -26.30 12.33
C THR A 395 7.53 -25.38 11.56
N GLN A 396 6.21 -25.60 11.66
CA GLN A 396 5.21 -24.74 11.03
C GLN A 396 5.25 -23.31 11.58
N GLU A 397 5.39 -23.13 12.89
CA GLU A 397 5.55 -21.81 13.51
C GLU A 397 6.85 -21.12 13.10
N HIS A 398 7.94 -21.87 13.01
CA HIS A 398 9.22 -21.35 12.55
C HIS A 398 9.16 -20.87 11.09
N VAL A 399 8.52 -21.65 10.20
CA VAL A 399 8.29 -21.26 8.80
C VAL A 399 7.41 -20.00 8.72
N PHE A 400 6.33 -19.94 9.48
CA PHE A 400 5.47 -18.75 9.53
C PHE A 400 6.24 -17.50 9.95
N ARG A 401 6.85 -17.54 11.14
CA ARG A 401 7.52 -16.39 11.76
C ARG A 401 8.73 -15.96 10.95
N ASN A 402 9.63 -16.88 10.61
CA ASN A 402 10.96 -16.52 10.09
C ASN A 402 11.03 -16.52 8.56
N TYR A 403 10.11 -17.20 7.87
CA TYR A 403 10.05 -17.16 6.43
C TYR A 403 8.87 -16.33 5.91
N LEU A 404 7.63 -16.72 6.18
CA LEU A 404 6.44 -16.10 5.56
C LEU A 404 6.35 -14.60 5.91
N ILE A 405 6.37 -14.25 7.19
CA ILE A 405 6.15 -12.86 7.63
C ILE A 405 7.45 -12.04 7.86
N ALA A 406 8.62 -12.66 7.66
CA ALA A 406 9.92 -12.01 7.85
C ALA A 406 10.71 -11.93 6.54
N THR A 407 11.12 -13.07 6.01
CA THR A 407 11.96 -13.12 4.80
C THR A 407 11.16 -12.77 3.55
N LYS A 408 9.98 -13.38 3.38
CA LYS A 408 9.13 -13.19 2.20
C LYS A 408 8.30 -11.91 2.27
N ARG A 409 7.82 -11.53 3.46
CA ARG A 409 7.06 -10.29 3.71
C ARG A 409 7.77 -9.35 4.69
N PRO A 410 8.91 -8.75 4.31
CA PRO A 410 9.73 -7.95 5.23
C PRO A 410 8.98 -6.74 5.82
N ASN A 411 7.96 -6.21 5.15
CA ASN A 411 7.15 -5.12 5.68
C ASN A 411 6.38 -5.51 6.96
N VAL A 412 5.97 -6.78 7.10
CA VAL A 412 5.32 -7.27 8.32
C VAL A 412 6.30 -7.26 9.47
N LYS A 413 7.50 -7.85 9.30
CA LYS A 413 8.56 -7.80 10.30
C LYS A 413 9.00 -6.38 10.62
N LYS A 414 9.23 -5.51 9.63
CA LYS A 414 9.60 -4.11 9.87
C LYS A 414 8.57 -3.39 10.72
N PHE A 415 7.28 -3.58 10.43
CA PHE A 415 6.21 -3.03 11.25
C PHE A 415 6.25 -3.57 12.69
N ILE A 416 6.24 -4.89 12.87
CA ILE A 416 6.23 -5.53 14.19
C ILE A 416 7.47 -5.12 15.02
N THR A 417 8.64 -5.04 14.40
CA THR A 417 9.88 -4.67 15.10
C THR A 417 10.06 -3.17 15.32
N GLY A 418 9.12 -2.34 14.87
CA GLY A 418 9.17 -0.89 15.01
C GLY A 418 10.13 -0.19 14.04
N GLN A 419 10.65 -0.90 13.03
CA GLN A 419 11.46 -0.34 11.95
C GLN A 419 10.62 0.41 10.91
N SER A 420 9.28 0.24 10.93
CA SER A 420 8.34 0.92 10.05
C SER A 420 7.04 1.23 10.80
N ASN A 421 6.41 2.36 10.49
CA ASN A 421 5.07 2.73 10.94
C ASN A 421 3.99 2.46 9.87
N ASN A 422 4.35 1.87 8.72
CA ASN A 422 3.47 1.64 7.59
C ASN A 422 2.57 0.40 7.80
N LEU A 423 1.51 0.59 8.58
CA LEU A 423 0.54 -0.46 8.87
C LEU A 423 -0.13 -1.01 7.61
N LEU A 424 -0.54 -0.14 6.68
CA LEU A 424 -1.19 -0.57 5.44
C LEU A 424 -0.26 -1.42 4.58
N GLY A 425 1.03 -1.07 4.51
CA GLY A 425 2.05 -1.87 3.85
C GLY A 425 2.21 -3.26 4.49
N ALA A 426 2.13 -3.35 5.82
CA ALA A 426 2.14 -4.63 6.52
C ALA A 426 0.85 -5.45 6.29
N GLN A 427 -0.33 -4.80 6.32
CA GLN A 427 -1.62 -5.46 6.04
C GLN A 427 -1.70 -5.96 4.59
N PHE A 428 -1.25 -5.15 3.63
CA PHE A 428 -1.19 -5.53 2.23
C PHE A 428 -0.21 -6.69 2.04
N ALA A 429 0.96 -6.65 2.68
CA ALA A 429 1.90 -7.76 2.66
C ALA A 429 1.32 -9.05 3.26
N LEU A 430 0.45 -8.97 4.28
CA LEU A 430 -0.30 -10.13 4.77
C LEU A 430 -1.35 -10.62 3.77
N ALA A 431 -2.11 -9.72 3.13
CA ALA A 431 -3.10 -10.08 2.12
C ALA A 431 -2.49 -10.73 0.88
N LEU A 432 -1.25 -10.36 0.54
CA LEU A 432 -0.46 -11.02 -0.50
C LEU A 432 0.04 -12.41 -0.08
N GLU A 433 0.10 -12.73 1.21
CA GLU A 433 0.58 -14.04 1.67
C GLU A 433 -0.58 -15.00 1.97
N PHE A 434 -1.67 -14.48 2.54
CA PHE A 434 -2.79 -15.27 3.03
C PHE A 434 -4.07 -14.80 2.35
N ALA A 435 -4.68 -15.68 1.55
CA ALA A 435 -5.89 -15.36 0.80
C ALA A 435 -7.09 -15.03 1.72
N SER A 436 -7.07 -15.52 2.96
CA SER A 436 -8.07 -15.19 3.98
C SER A 436 -7.98 -13.77 4.51
N VAL A 437 -6.86 -13.06 4.32
CA VAL A 437 -6.67 -11.68 4.76
C VAL A 437 -7.17 -10.70 3.70
N ALA A 438 -8.01 -9.76 4.12
CA ALA A 438 -8.50 -8.70 3.27
C ALA A 438 -7.36 -7.75 2.87
N ASP A 439 -7.25 -7.51 1.57
CA ASP A 439 -6.48 -6.41 1.02
C ASP A 439 -6.99 -5.09 1.62
N PRO A 440 -6.13 -4.30 2.29
CA PRO A 440 -6.55 -3.08 2.96
C PRO A 440 -7.15 -2.03 2.02
N ASN A 441 -6.86 -2.10 0.72
CA ASN A 441 -7.37 -1.14 -0.26
C ASN A 441 -8.76 -1.52 -0.80
N THR A 442 -9.10 -2.82 -0.78
CA THR A 442 -10.34 -3.31 -1.41
C THR A 442 -11.32 -3.92 -0.42
N GLY A 443 -10.86 -4.29 0.78
CA GLY A 443 -11.63 -5.05 1.76
C GLY A 443 -11.95 -6.49 1.34
N ARG A 444 -11.41 -6.96 0.20
CA ARG A 444 -11.61 -8.30 -0.36
C ARG A 444 -10.32 -9.11 -0.30
N SER A 445 -10.39 -10.42 -0.53
CA SER A 445 -9.19 -11.23 -0.72
C SER A 445 -8.41 -10.67 -1.91
N HIS A 446 -7.08 -10.57 -1.77
CA HIS A 446 -6.22 -10.23 -2.90
C HIS A 446 -6.39 -11.22 -4.06
N TYR A 447 -6.71 -12.47 -3.75
CA TYR A 447 -6.92 -13.55 -4.72
C TYR A 447 -8.41 -13.79 -5.04
N GLY A 448 -9.28 -12.82 -4.76
CA GLY A 448 -10.72 -12.93 -5.01
C GLY A 448 -11.02 -13.27 -6.47
N GLY A 449 -11.84 -14.30 -6.69
CA GLY A 449 -12.19 -14.79 -8.04
C GLY A 449 -11.32 -15.94 -8.56
N MET A 450 -10.20 -16.25 -7.89
CA MET A 450 -9.38 -17.44 -8.15
C MET A 450 -9.61 -18.52 -7.09
N GLY A 451 -9.80 -19.77 -7.50
CA GLY A 451 -9.79 -20.93 -6.59
C GLY A 451 -10.82 -20.92 -5.44
N GLY A 452 -11.84 -20.05 -5.49
CA GLY A 452 -12.82 -19.87 -4.42
C GLY A 452 -12.38 -18.95 -3.27
N ASN A 453 -11.23 -18.28 -3.41
CA ASN A 453 -10.64 -17.44 -2.37
C ASN A 453 -11.55 -16.26 -1.97
N ARG A 454 -11.70 -16.06 -0.66
CA ARG A 454 -12.47 -14.98 -0.03
C ARG A 454 -11.80 -14.55 1.26
N ALA A 455 -11.85 -13.25 1.55
CA ALA A 455 -11.34 -12.74 2.81
C ALA A 455 -12.34 -13.08 3.93
N SER A 456 -11.83 -13.66 5.01
CA SER A 456 -12.54 -13.91 6.27
C SER A 456 -11.89 -13.17 7.45
N ILE A 457 -10.70 -12.61 7.24
CA ILE A 457 -9.99 -11.73 8.16
C ILE A 457 -10.06 -10.33 7.57
N THR A 458 -10.68 -9.40 8.28
CA THR A 458 -10.78 -8.00 7.86
C THR A 458 -9.44 -7.29 8.04
N SER A 459 -9.24 -6.18 7.31
CA SER A 459 -8.06 -5.34 7.50
C SER A 459 -7.97 -4.83 8.94
N ALA A 460 -9.10 -4.50 9.58
CA ALA A 460 -9.15 -4.08 10.97
C ALA A 460 -8.59 -5.16 11.93
N GLU A 461 -8.99 -6.42 11.75
CA GLU A 461 -8.47 -7.53 12.55
C GLU A 461 -6.98 -7.77 12.31
N ALA A 462 -6.54 -7.74 11.05
CA ALA A 462 -5.11 -7.83 10.72
C ALA A 462 -4.31 -6.69 11.37
N ALA A 463 -4.84 -5.47 11.39
CA ALA A 463 -4.22 -4.34 12.04
C ALA A 463 -4.10 -4.50 13.56
N MET A 464 -5.12 -5.06 14.21
CA MET A 464 -5.07 -5.34 15.65
C MET A 464 -3.98 -6.37 15.96
N ALA A 465 -3.94 -7.49 15.23
CA ALA A 465 -2.94 -8.53 15.45
C ALA A 465 -1.50 -8.03 15.18
N LEU A 466 -1.28 -7.28 14.11
CA LEU A 466 0.03 -6.68 13.82
C LEU A 466 0.51 -5.74 14.94
N ARG A 467 -0.40 -4.96 15.53
CA ARG A 467 -0.08 -4.04 16.63
C ARG A 467 0.16 -4.76 17.94
N ASP A 468 -0.57 -5.84 18.20
CA ASP A 468 -0.37 -6.69 19.37
C ASP A 468 1.02 -7.35 19.34
N GLU A 469 1.40 -7.90 18.19
CA GLU A 469 2.74 -8.43 17.96
C GLU A 469 3.84 -7.36 18.13
N GLN A 470 3.60 -6.16 17.61
CA GLN A 470 4.52 -5.03 17.76
C GLN A 470 4.71 -4.65 19.23
N LEU A 471 3.63 -4.67 20.01
CA LEU A 471 3.65 -4.39 21.44
C LEU A 471 4.47 -5.45 22.19
N HIS A 472 4.15 -6.73 22.01
CA HIS A 472 4.84 -7.83 22.68
C HIS A 472 6.33 -7.89 22.32
N TYR A 473 6.67 -7.60 21.05
CA TYR A 473 8.07 -7.49 20.63
C TYR A 473 8.78 -6.39 21.41
N LYS A 474 8.19 -5.19 21.44
CA LYS A 474 8.77 -4.04 22.14
C LYS A 474 8.95 -4.29 23.63
N GLU A 475 7.95 -4.88 24.29
CA GLU A 475 8.03 -5.26 25.71
C GLU A 475 9.16 -6.27 25.96
N SER A 476 9.35 -7.23 25.06
CA SER A 476 10.46 -8.19 25.16
C SER A 476 11.82 -7.49 25.08
N ILE A 477 11.97 -6.50 24.19
CA ILE A 477 13.18 -5.67 24.12
C ILE A 477 13.38 -4.86 25.40
N GLU A 478 12.33 -4.21 25.90
CA GLU A 478 12.37 -3.40 27.14
C GLU A 478 12.74 -4.26 28.36
N ASN A 479 12.35 -5.54 28.35
CA ASN A 479 12.70 -6.53 29.37
C ASN A 479 14.10 -7.16 29.16
N GLY A 480 14.91 -6.62 28.25
CA GLY A 480 16.31 -7.02 28.05
C GLY A 480 16.53 -8.19 27.10
N MET A 481 15.51 -8.65 26.36
CA MET A 481 15.72 -9.64 25.32
C MET A 481 16.47 -9.03 24.13
N THR A 482 17.30 -9.84 23.47
CA THR A 482 17.88 -9.44 22.18
C THR A 482 16.79 -9.36 21.10
N PRO A 483 16.98 -8.55 20.04
CA PRO A 483 16.04 -8.49 18.91
C PRO A 483 15.64 -9.85 18.33
N ALA A 484 16.60 -10.76 18.20
CA ALA A 484 16.33 -12.11 17.69
C ALA A 484 15.51 -12.96 18.67
N ALA A 485 15.80 -12.88 19.98
CA ALA A 485 15.05 -13.60 21.00
C ALA A 485 13.62 -13.07 21.12
N ALA A 486 13.45 -11.74 21.16
CA ALA A 486 12.15 -11.08 21.18
C ALA A 486 11.29 -11.44 19.96
N TRP A 487 11.89 -11.47 18.77
CA TRP A 487 11.19 -11.85 17.53
C TRP A 487 10.69 -13.30 17.58
N ASN A 488 11.51 -14.24 18.05
CA ASN A 488 11.14 -15.65 18.11
C ASN A 488 10.14 -15.94 19.24
N ALA A 489 10.24 -15.23 20.37
CA ALA A 489 9.33 -15.39 21.51
C ALA A 489 7.86 -15.06 21.18
N LEU A 490 7.62 -14.25 20.14
CA LEU A 490 6.27 -13.96 19.65
C LEU A 490 5.50 -15.19 19.18
N SER A 491 6.21 -16.27 18.78
CA SER A 491 5.57 -17.52 18.34
C SER A 491 5.34 -18.54 19.45
N GLY A 492 5.71 -18.23 20.71
CA GLY A 492 5.59 -19.14 21.85
C GLY A 492 6.79 -20.06 22.00
#